data_AF-A0A455U3H1-F1
#
_entry.id   AF-A0A455U3H1-F1
#
_cell.length_a   1.000
_cell.length_b   1.000
_cell.length_c   1.000
_cell.angle_alpha   90.00
_cell.angle_beta   90.00
_cell.angle_gamma   90.00
#
_symmetry.space_group_name_H-M   'P 1'
#
loop_
_entity.id
_entity.type
_entity.pdbx_description
1 polymer ?
#
loop_
_entity_poly.entity_id
_entity_poly.type
_entity_poly.pdbx_seq_one_letter_code
_entity_poly.pdbx_strand_id
1 'polypeptide(L)' 'METQVLVDNGQTVVLGGILTTEELRQIAKTPLLGDIPLLGRLFRYTEESNEKVELLVFITPRLLDDGLTVR' A
#
# COMPACT_ATOMS: atom_id res chain seq x y z
N MET A 1 -15.33 12.99 5.91
CA MET A 1 -14.68 13.38 4.64
C MET A 1 -15.62 12.95 3.54
N GLU A 2 -16.21 13.89 2.82
CA GLU A 2 -17.16 13.60 1.75
C GLU A 2 -16.48 13.90 0.42
N THR A 3 -16.32 12.87 -0.42
CA THR A 3 -15.79 13.01 -1.78
C THR A 3 -16.94 12.90 -2.76
N GLN A 4 -17.15 13.93 -3.58
CA GLN A 4 -18.18 13.94 -4.64
C GLN A 4 -17.50 13.66 -5.98
N VAL A 5 -17.98 12.64 -6.70
CA VAL A 5 -17.46 12.25 -8.02
C VAL A 5 -18.62 12.08 -8.99
N LEU A 6 -18.50 12.67 -10.17
CA LEU A 6 -19.52 12.65 -11.22
C LEU A 6 -19.17 11.55 -12.23
N VAL A 7 -20.06 10.59 -12.44
CA VAL A 7 -19.82 9.37 -13.25
C VAL A 7 -21.09 8.94 -13.99
N ASP A 8 -20.92 8.41 -15.20
CA ASP A 8 -22.04 7.92 -15.99
C ASP A 8 -22.49 6.51 -15.53
N ASN A 9 -23.74 6.16 -15.85
CA ASN A 9 -24.31 4.85 -15.57
C ASN A 9 -23.45 3.72 -16.17
N GLY A 10 -23.01 2.78 -15.32
CA GLY A 10 -22.27 1.59 -15.75
C GLY A 10 -20.78 1.82 -16.02
N GLN A 11 -20.25 3.03 -15.90
CA GLN A 11 -18.82 3.30 -16.03
C GLN A 11 -18.09 3.08 -14.70
N THR A 12 -16.96 2.38 -14.72
CA THR A 12 -16.13 2.20 -13.53
C THR A 12 -15.20 3.39 -13.34
N VAL A 13 -15.27 4.04 -12.18
CA VAL A 13 -14.33 5.10 -11.77
C VAL A 13 -13.36 4.60 -10.72
N VAL A 14 -12.12 5.08 -10.80
CA VAL A 14 -11.12 4.94 -9.74
C VAL A 14 -11.28 6.15 -8.82
N LEU A 15 -11.79 5.93 -7.61
CA LEU A 15 -11.93 7.02 -6.63
C LEU A 15 -10.59 7.43 -6.03
N GLY A 16 -9.62 6.52 -6.04
CA GLY A 16 -8.30 6.70 -5.47
C GLY A 16 -7.74 5.38 -4.94
N GLY A 17 -6.63 5.50 -4.23
CA GLY A 17 -5.93 4.39 -3.62
C GLY A 17 -5.05 4.86 -2.47
N ILE A 18 -4.57 3.91 -1.67
CA ILE A 18 -3.58 4.16 -0.63
C ILE A 18 -2.30 3.45 -1.06
N LEU A 19 -1.22 4.20 -1.16
CA LEU A 19 0.13 3.67 -1.29
C LEU A 19 0.79 3.77 0.09
N THR A 20 1.14 2.62 0.65
CA THR A 20 1.90 2.55 1.90
C THR A 20 3.22 1.85 1.63
N THR A 21 4.30 2.49 2.05
CA THR A 21 5.65 1.92 1.99
C THR A 21 6.18 1.89 3.41
N GLU A 22 6.61 0.71 3.84
CA GLU A 22 7.28 0.49 5.12
C GLU A 22 8.71 0.00 4.87
N GLU A 23 9.68 0.74 5.38
CA GLU A 23 11.10 0.40 5.29
C GLU A 23 11.63 0.11 6.69
N LEU A 24 12.03 -1.15 6.92
CA LEU A 24 12.57 -1.61 8.19
C LEU A 24 14.03 -2.00 8.02
N ARG A 25 14.92 -1.32 8.74
CA ARG A 25 16.36 -1.56 8.73
C ARG A 25 16.82 -1.96 10.12
N GLN A 26 17.12 -3.24 10.30
CA GLN A 26 17.62 -3.79 11.56
C GLN A 26 19.10 -4.16 11.43
N ILE A 27 19.92 -3.69 12.38
CA ILE A 27 21.35 -3.98 12.42
C ILE A 27 21.65 -4.69 13.74
N ALA A 28 21.90 -5.99 13.67
CA ALA A 28 22.44 -6.76 14.78
C ALA A 28 23.96 -6.83 14.63
N LYS A 29 24.72 -6.44 15.66
CA LYS A 29 26.18 -6.47 15.63
C LYS A 29 26.77 -6.93 16.96
N THR A 30 27.92 -7.60 16.89
CA THR A 30 28.69 -7.91 18.09
C THR A 30 29.32 -6.63 18.62
N PRO A 31 29.16 -6.30 19.92
CA PRO A 31 29.82 -5.16 20.55
C PRO A 31 31.34 -5.20 20.33
N LEU A 32 31.99 -4.04 20.20
CA LEU A 32 33.39 -3.86 19.77
C LEU A 32 33.69 -4.29 18.32
N LEU A 33 33.46 -5.56 17.96
CA LEU A 33 33.93 -6.13 16.69
C LEU A 33 33.15 -5.63 15.48
N GLY A 34 31.87 -5.31 15.64
CA GLY A 34 31.01 -4.82 14.55
C GLY A 34 31.36 -3.41 14.04
N ASP A 35 32.13 -2.64 14.82
CA ASP A 35 32.51 -1.26 14.51
C ASP A 35 33.93 -1.13 13.95
N ILE A 36 34.66 -2.24 13.81
CA ILE A 36 36.01 -2.26 13.25
C ILE A 36 35.94 -1.84 11.76
N PRO A 37 36.69 -0.80 11.34
CA PRO A 37 36.80 -0.45 9.92
C PRO A 37 37.32 -1.64 9.11
N LEU A 38 36.84 -1.84 7.89
CA LEU A 38 37.20 -2.95 6.99
C LEU A 38 36.64 -4.33 7.40
N LEU A 39 36.72 -4.72 8.68
CA LEU A 39 36.36 -6.07 9.16
C LEU A 39 34.99 -6.18 9.84
N GLY A 40 34.41 -5.06 10.30
CA GLY A 40 33.15 -5.05 11.05
C GLY A 40 31.95 -5.63 10.29
N ARG A 41 32.04 -5.74 8.95
CA ARG A 41 31.05 -6.43 8.11
C ARG A 41 30.91 -7.93 8.41
N LEU A 42 31.96 -8.58 8.90
CA LEU A 42 31.93 -10.01 9.24
C LEU A 42 31.24 -10.29 10.59
N PHE A 43 31.10 -9.26 11.43
CA PHE A 43 30.55 -9.34 12.80
C PHE A 43 29.25 -8.55 12.96
N ARG A 44 28.60 -8.23 11.84
CA ARG A 44 27.28 -7.59 11.80
C ARG A 44 26.37 -8.30 10.81
N TYR A 45 25.11 -8.43 11.20
CA TYR A 45 24.02 -8.88 10.37
C TYR A 45 23.08 -7.69 10.16
N THR A 46 22.83 -7.37 8.90
CA THR A 46 21.87 -6.34 8.51
C THR A 46 20.68 -7.04 7.90
N GLU A 47 19.51 -6.79 8.44
CA GLU A 47 18.23 -7.19 7.87
C GLU A 47 17.54 -5.93 7.32
N GLU A 48 17.17 -6.00 6.06
CA GLU A 48 16.44 -4.94 5.36
C GLU A 48 15.13 -5.55 4.87
N SER A 49 14.01 -5.04 5.36
CA SER A 49 12.67 -5.40 4.89
C SER A 49 12.03 -4.19 4.25
N ASN A 50 11.48 -4.37 3.06
CA ASN A 50 10.74 -3.35 2.33
C ASN A 50 9.38 -3.93 1.99
N GLU A 51 8.33 -3.36 2.56
CA GLU A 51 6.96 -3.75 2.30
C GLU A 51 6.25 -2.61 1.57
N LYS A 52 5.64 -2.96 0.43
CA LYS A 52 4.88 -2.04 -0.41
C LYS A 52 3.46 -2.54 -0.58
N VAL A 53 2.50 -1.75 -0.11
CA VAL A 53 1.07 -2.05 -0.19
C VAL A 53 0.40 -1.03 -1.10
N GLU A 54 -0.27 -1.53 -2.15
CA GLU A 54 -1.04 -0.73 -3.11
C GLU A 54 -2.51 -1.14 -3.04
N LEU A 55 -3.33 -0.29 -2.43
CA LEU A 55 -4.79 -0.47 -2.41
C LEU A 55 -5.44 0.42 -3.48
N LEU A 56 -6.30 -0.17 -4.31
CA LEU A 56 -7.11 0.55 -5.30
C LEU A 56 -8.60 0.35 -5.03
N VAL A 57 -9.38 1.43 -5.09
CA VAL A 57 -10.83 1.41 -4.89
C VAL A 57 -11.55 1.77 -6.19
N PHE A 58 -12.37 0.84 -6.68
CA PHE A 58 -13.18 0.98 -7.89
C PHE A 58 -14.66 1.06 -7.53
N ILE A 59 -15.40 1.97 -8.16
CA ILE A 59 -16.86 2.04 -8.07
C ILE A 59 -17.46 2.03 -9.46
N THR A 60 -18.51 1.22 -9.64
CA THR A 60 -19.32 1.18 -10.86
C THR A 60 -20.79 1.44 -10.47
N PRO A 61 -21.32 2.65 -10.69
CA PRO A 61 -22.73 2.92 -10.42
C PRO A 61 -23.60 2.17 -11.43
N ARG A 62 -24.78 1.72 -10.99
CA ARG A 62 -25.84 1.21 -11.86
C ARG A 62 -27.14 1.93 -11.55
N LEU A 63 -27.73 2.56 -12.55
CA LEU A 63 -29.07 3.14 -12.47
C LEU A 63 -30.08 2.02 -12.68
N LEU A 64 -31.04 1.92 -11.77
CA LEU A 64 -32.19 1.03 -11.88
C LEU A 64 -33.41 1.90 -12.20
N ASP A 65 -34.08 1.64 -13.32
CA ASP A 65 -35.36 2.28 -13.63
C ASP A 65 -36.46 1.57 -12.85
N ASP A 66 -37.09 2.28 -11.92
CA ASP A 66 -38.09 1.78 -10.96
C ASP A 66 -39.45 1.39 -11.61
N GLY A 67 -39.50 1.28 -12.94
CA GLY A 67 -40.72 1.05 -13.73
C GLY A 67 -40.98 -0.40 -14.15
N LEU A 68 -40.06 -1.33 -13.86
CA LEU A 68 -40.13 -2.71 -14.39
C LEU A 68 -40.05 -3.82 -13.35
N THR A 69 -40.25 -3.51 -12.06
CA THR A 69 -40.34 -4.55 -11.04
C THR A 69 -41.71 -4.57 -10.36
N VAL A 70 -42.36 -5.73 -10.51
CA VAL A 70 -43.57 -6.21 -9.84
C VAL A 70 -44.92 -5.75 -10.45
N ARG A 71 -45.26 -6.35 -11.60
CA ARG A 71 -46.61 -6.88 -11.83
C ARG A 71 -46.53 -8.32 -12.29
#